data_AF-A0AAE1SZL1-F1
#
_entry.id   AF-A0AAE1SZL1-F1
#
_cell.length_a   1.000
_cell.length_b   1.000
_cell.length_c   1.000
_cell.angle_alpha   90.00
_cell.angle_beta   90.00
_cell.angle_gamma   90.00
#
_symmetry.space_group_name_H-M   'P 1'
#
loop_
_entity.id
_entity.type
_entity.pdbx_description
1 polymer ?
#
loop_
_entity_poly.entity_id
_entity_poly.type
_entity_poly.pdbx_seq_one_letter_code
_entity_poly.pdbx_strand_id
1 'polypeptide(L)'
;MHFKEEQFKTFARSSANYDNCSNPSVDLNYPSFIALYSTDGNFTLSEQKFRRTVTNVGLGAATYKAKIKAPKNSKVSVSPQTLVFKNKNEKQSYTLAIRYKGPNMLK
;
A
#
# COMPACT_ATOMS: atom_id res chain seq x y z
N MET A 1 -8.41 11.13 3.03
CA MET A 1 -8.58 12.59 2.82
C MET A 1 -9.85 13.00 3.51
N HIS A 2 -9.83 14.06 4.31
CA HIS A 2 -10.99 14.54 5.07
C HIS A 2 -11.43 15.89 4.51
N PHE A 3 -12.10 15.85 3.36
CA PHE A 3 -12.62 17.04 2.70
C PHE A 3 -14.05 17.33 3.15
N LYS A 4 -14.42 18.61 3.21
CA LYS A 4 -15.82 19.02 3.34
C LYS A 4 -16.60 18.65 2.07
N GLU A 5 -17.93 18.55 2.16
CA GLU A 5 -18.79 18.19 1.02
C GLU A 5 -18.59 19.09 -0.20
N GLU A 6 -18.47 20.40 0.00
CA GLU A 6 -18.22 21.36 -1.08
C GLU A 6 -16.89 21.09 -1.81
N GLN A 7 -15.84 20.78 -1.05
CA GLN A 7 -14.53 20.41 -1.59
C GLN A 7 -14.62 19.07 -2.33
N PHE A 8 -15.36 18.11 -1.78
CA PHE A 8 -15.59 16.81 -2.42
C PHE A 8 -16.31 16.93 -3.77
N LYS A 9 -17.42 17.69 -3.80
CA LYS A 9 -18.20 17.97 -5.02
C LYS A 9 -17.34 18.57 -6.12
N THR A 10 -16.35 19.38 -5.76
CA THR A 10 -15.47 20.02 -6.73
C THR A 10 -14.70 19.00 -7.58
N PHE A 11 -14.18 17.92 -6.98
CA PHE A 11 -13.44 16.89 -7.74
C PHE A 11 -14.28 15.68 -8.15
N ALA A 12 -15.23 15.25 -7.32
CA ALA A 12 -16.08 14.09 -7.60
C ALA A 12 -17.27 14.42 -8.51
N ARG A 13 -17.58 15.71 -8.68
CA ARG A 13 -18.69 16.24 -9.49
C ARG A 13 -20.08 15.68 -9.12
N SER A 14 -20.23 15.12 -7.92
CA SER A 14 -21.50 14.54 -7.42
C SER A 14 -21.54 14.53 -5.90
N SER A 15 -22.73 14.82 -5.33
CA SER A 15 -23.04 14.65 -3.90
C SER A 15 -23.46 13.22 -3.54
N ALA A 16 -23.96 12.45 -4.51
CA ALA A 16 -24.52 11.11 -4.27
C ALA A 16 -23.49 10.12 -3.68
N ASN A 17 -22.21 10.47 -3.76
CA ASN A 17 -21.09 9.69 -3.25
C ASN A 17 -20.49 10.27 -1.96
N TYR A 18 -20.89 11.45 -1.48
CA TYR A 18 -20.29 12.03 -0.27
C TYR A 18 -20.71 11.25 0.98
N ASP A 19 -22.01 11.04 1.16
CA ASP A 19 -22.55 10.28 2.30
C ASP A 19 -22.44 8.76 2.12
N ASN A 20 -22.41 8.29 0.87
CA ASN A 20 -22.27 6.86 0.52
C ASN A 20 -20.81 6.37 0.46
N CYS A 21 -19.84 7.21 0.81
CA CYS A 21 -18.44 6.80 1.00
C CYS A 21 -18.25 6.08 2.36
N SER A 22 -19.06 5.07 2.64
CA SER A 22 -19.14 4.38 3.94
C SER A 22 -17.90 3.55 4.28
N ASN A 23 -17.01 3.30 3.32
CA ASN A 23 -15.78 2.53 3.48
C ASN A 23 -14.56 3.29 2.93
N PRO A 24 -14.16 4.43 3.54
CA PRO A 24 -12.99 5.15 3.10
C PRO A 24 -11.74 4.32 3.36
N SER A 25 -10.90 4.14 2.34
CA SER A 25 -9.60 3.48 2.47
C SER A 25 -8.52 4.34 1.85
N VAL A 26 -7.45 4.56 2.61
CA VAL A 26 -6.22 5.20 2.12
C VAL A 26 -5.25 4.18 1.50
N ASP A 27 -5.50 2.88 1.68
CA ASP A 27 -4.66 1.80 1.20
C ASP A 27 -5.09 1.34 -0.20
N LEU A 28 -4.86 2.20 -1.19
CA LEU A 28 -5.16 1.91 -2.59
C LEU A 28 -4.35 0.69 -3.08
N ASN A 29 -5.00 -0.17 -3.86
CA ASN A 29 -4.33 -1.29 -4.53
C ASN A 29 -3.45 -0.81 -5.70
N TYR A 30 -2.37 -0.11 -5.37
CA TYR A 30 -1.51 0.58 -6.32
C TYR A 30 -0.19 -0.18 -6.53
N PRO A 31 0.38 -0.22 -7.76
CA PRO A 31 1.58 -1.02 -8.09
C PRO A 31 2.90 -0.42 -7.57
N SER A 32 2.84 0.43 -6.55
CA SER A 32 4.01 0.99 -5.87
C SER A 32 3.73 1.22 -4.40
N PHE A 33 4.81 1.47 -3.65
CA PHE A 33 4.78 1.70 -2.21
C PHE A 33 5.54 2.98 -1.90
N ILE A 34 4.98 3.82 -1.05
CA ILE A 34 5.62 5.01 -0.51
C ILE A 34 5.43 5.03 0.99
N ALA A 35 6.54 5.13 1.73
CA ALA A 35 6.55 5.24 3.18
C ALA A 35 7.14 6.60 3.55
N LEU A 36 6.34 7.44 4.21
CA LEU A 36 6.69 8.81 4.55
C LEU A 36 7.20 8.86 6.00
N TYR A 37 8.20 9.69 6.25
CA TYR A 37 8.68 10.02 7.61
C TYR A 37 8.58 11.53 7.83
N SER A 38 8.33 11.93 9.07
CA SER A 38 8.45 13.33 9.47
C SER A 38 9.92 13.75 9.49
N THR A 39 10.21 14.95 9.02
CA THR A 39 11.51 15.63 9.21
C THR A 39 11.56 16.42 10.52
N ASP A 40 10.40 16.64 11.15
CA ASP A 40 10.26 17.44 12.35
C ASP A 40 10.35 16.53 13.58
N GLY A 41 11.33 16.81 14.45
CA GLY A 41 11.58 16.08 15.68
C GLY A 41 12.58 14.92 15.55
N ASN A 42 12.63 14.07 16.59
CA ASN A 42 13.53 12.93 16.60
C ASN A 42 13.07 11.85 15.62
N PHE A 43 13.98 11.38 14.76
CA PHE A 43 13.70 10.25 13.87
C PHE A 43 13.40 8.98 14.67
N THR A 44 12.13 8.65 14.85
CA THR A 44 11.69 7.41 15.49
C THR A 44 11.59 6.28 14.47
N LEU A 45 11.80 5.04 14.93
CA LEU A 45 11.57 3.86 14.12
C LEU A 45 10.06 3.76 13.84
N SER A 46 9.70 3.81 12.56
CA SER A 46 8.31 3.73 12.10
C SER A 46 8.07 2.43 11.33
N GLU A 47 6.83 1.93 11.37
CA GLU A 47 6.38 0.80 10.56
C GLU A 47 5.13 1.21 9.76
N GLN A 48 5.15 0.99 8.45
CA GLN A 48 3.99 1.17 7.58
C GLN A 48 3.65 -0.14 6.87
N LYS A 49 2.36 -0.49 6.87
CA LYS A 49 1.83 -1.70 6.23
C LYS A 49 0.96 -1.33 5.04
N PHE A 50 1.08 -2.11 3.97
CA PHE A 50 0.37 -1.94 2.72
C PHE A 50 -0.23 -3.27 2.30
N ARG A 51 -1.54 -3.32 2.08
CA ARG A 51 -2.22 -4.50 1.55
C ARG A 51 -2.40 -4.35 0.06
N ARG A 52 -2.01 -5.37 -0.70
CA ARG A 52 -2.21 -5.44 -2.15
C ARG A 52 -2.93 -6.70 -2.51
N THR A 53 -3.72 -6.61 -3.58
CA THR A 53 -4.40 -7.73 -4.21
C THR A 53 -3.99 -7.76 -5.66
N VAL A 54 -3.33 -8.84 -6.07
CA VAL A 54 -2.92 -9.04 -7.45
C VAL A 54 -3.81 -10.09 -8.10
N THR A 55 -4.04 -9.94 -9.40
CA THR A 55 -4.87 -10.85 -10.19
C THR A 55 -3.95 -11.58 -11.17
N ASN A 56 -4.04 -12.91 -11.23
CA ASN A 56 -3.31 -13.66 -12.26
C ASN A 56 -3.96 -13.42 -13.62
N VAL A 57 -3.23 -12.80 -14.55
CA VAL A 57 -3.70 -12.57 -15.92
C VAL A 57 -3.17 -13.61 -16.91
N GLY A 58 -2.27 -14.50 -16.47
CA GLY A 58 -1.78 -15.64 -17.25
C GLY A 58 -2.85 -16.71 -17.47
N LEU A 59 -2.68 -17.54 -18.49
CA LEU A 59 -3.70 -18.51 -18.91
C LEU A 59 -3.86 -19.72 -17.98
N GLY A 60 -2.88 -20.01 -17.12
CA GLY A 60 -2.87 -21.21 -16.28
C GLY A 60 -2.43 -20.97 -14.84
N ALA A 61 -2.24 -22.08 -14.12
CA ALA A 61 -1.72 -22.08 -12.76
C ALA A 61 -0.30 -21.50 -12.71
N ALA A 62 -0.02 -20.71 -11.69
CA ALA A 62 1.28 -20.08 -11.49
C ALA A 62 1.56 -19.87 -10.00
N THR A 63 2.82 -20.05 -9.61
CA THR A 63 3.29 -19.77 -8.26
C THR A 63 4.37 -18.69 -8.31
N TYR A 64 4.20 -17.65 -7.52
CA TYR A 64 5.13 -16.52 -7.44
C TYR A 64 5.72 -16.43 -6.03
N LYS A 65 7.05 -16.33 -5.93
CA LYS A 65 7.75 -16.08 -4.67
C LYS A 65 8.31 -14.67 -4.67
N ALA A 66 8.03 -13.91 -3.61
CA ALA A 66 8.48 -12.55 -3.49
C ALA A 66 10.00 -12.47 -3.26
N LYS A 67 10.67 -11.66 -4.08
CA LYS A 67 12.07 -11.25 -3.91
C LYS A 67 12.09 -9.80 -3.44
N ILE A 68 12.75 -9.54 -2.34
CA ILE A 68 12.75 -8.23 -1.68
C ILE A 68 14.13 -7.59 -1.81
N LYS A 69 14.15 -6.32 -2.23
CA LYS A 69 15.31 -5.44 -2.12
C LYS A 69 14.90 -4.23 -1.29
N ALA A 70 15.32 -4.20 -0.03
CA ALA A 70 14.94 -3.13 0.89
C ALA A 70 15.69 -1.82 0.55
N PRO A 71 15.03 -0.65 0.65
CA PRO A 71 15.71 0.65 0.67
C PRO A 71 16.75 0.72 1.80
N LYS A 72 17.77 1.57 1.64
CA LYS A 72 18.77 1.81 2.69
C LYS A 72 18.09 2.21 4.00
N ASN A 73 18.65 1.79 5.14
CA ASN A 73 18.13 2.09 6.48
C ASN A 73 16.66 1.65 6.71
N SER A 74 16.23 0.59 6.01
CA SER A 74 14.90 0.01 6.18
C SER A 74 14.94 -1.51 6.21
N LYS A 75 13.89 -2.11 6.77
CA LYS A 75 13.59 -3.54 6.71
C LYS A 75 12.23 -3.72 6.06
N VAL A 76 12.18 -4.53 5.01
CA VAL A 76 10.93 -4.84 4.29
C VAL A 76 10.61 -6.32 4.50
N SER A 77 9.36 -6.62 4.85
CA SER A 77 8.82 -7.98 4.90
C SER A 77 7.52 -8.08 4.14
N VAL A 78 7.18 -9.28 3.68
CA VAL A 78 5.94 -9.56 2.95
C VAL A 78 5.32 -10.85 3.47
N SER A 79 4.00 -10.88 3.61
CA SER A 79 3.25 -12.05 4.04
C SER A 79 1.94 -12.20 3.24
N PRO A 80 1.66 -13.37 2.63
CA PRO A 80 2.57 -14.50 2.49
C PRO A 80 3.73 -14.20 1.52
N GLN A 81 4.84 -14.94 1.63
CA GLN A 81 5.98 -14.78 0.71
C GLN A 81 5.77 -15.48 -0.64
N THR A 82 4.85 -16.44 -0.69
CA THR A 82 4.51 -17.19 -1.89
C THR A 82 3.01 -17.04 -2.17
N LEU A 83 2.67 -16.69 -3.40
CA LEU A 83 1.30 -16.66 -3.90
C LEU A 83 1.12 -17.79 -4.91
N VAL A 84 0.08 -18.61 -4.71
CA VAL A 84 -0.27 -19.71 -5.58
C VAL A 84 -1.60 -19.36 -6.25
N PHE A 85 -1.61 -19.34 -7.58
CA PHE A 85 -2.80 -19.18 -8.40
C PHE A 85 -3.06 -20.47 -9.15
N LYS A 86 -4.29 -20.98 -9.10
CA LYS A 86 -4.73 -22.17 -9.81
C LYS A 86 -5.23 -21.84 -11.20
N ASN A 87 -5.84 -20.67 -11.39
CA ASN A 87 -6.51 -20.29 -12.63
C ASN A 87 -6.23 -18.84 -13.06
N LYS A 88 -6.56 -18.51 -14.31
CA LYS A 88 -6.66 -17.13 -14.79
C LYS A 88 -7.72 -16.37 -13.99
N ASN A 89 -7.49 -15.09 -13.77
CA ASN A 89 -8.33 -14.13 -13.04
C ASN A 89 -8.48 -14.41 -11.53
N GLU A 90 -7.80 -15.42 -10.98
CA GLU A 90 -7.73 -15.63 -9.54
C GLU A 90 -7.00 -14.47 -8.86
N LYS A 91 -7.52 -14.04 -7.71
CA LYS A 91 -6.97 -12.95 -6.91
C LYS A 91 -6.35 -13.50 -5.64
N GLN A 92 -5.16 -13.03 -5.32
CA GLN A 92 -4.50 -13.31 -4.05
C GLN A 92 -4.04 -11.99 -3.43
N SER A 93 -4.10 -11.91 -2.11
CA SER A 93 -3.66 -10.73 -1.37
C SER A 93 -2.38 -11.01 -0.59
N TYR A 94 -1.56 -9.98 -0.44
CA TYR A 94 -0.42 -9.98 0.47
C TYR A 94 -0.32 -8.65 1.21
N THR A 95 0.40 -8.66 2.32
CA THR A 95 0.73 -7.47 3.11
C THR A 95 2.23 -7.27 3.08
N LEU A 96 2.64 -6.07 2.67
CA LEU A 96 4.03 -5.61 2.75
C LEU A 96 4.17 -4.68 3.95
N ALA A 97 5.18 -4.92 4.79
CA ALA A 97 5.51 -4.06 5.92
C ALA A 97 6.91 -3.45 5.71
N ILE A 98 7.02 -2.13 5.83
CA ILE A 98 8.28 -1.39 5.78
C ILE A 98 8.54 -0.82 7.16
N ARG A 99 9.63 -1.26 7.80
CA ARG A 99 10.19 -0.61 8.98
C ARG A 99 11.33 0.30 8.57
N TYR A 100 11.30 1.56 8.94
CA TYR A 100 12.26 2.55 8.49
C TYR A 100 12.51 3.59 9.58
N LYS A 101 13.68 4.21 9.51
CA LYS A 101 14.02 5.40 10.28
C LYS A 101 14.35 6.49 9.27
N GLY A 102 13.90 7.73 9.52
CA GLY A 102 14.36 8.86 8.72
C GLY A 102 15.89 8.93 8.71
N PRO A 103 16.51 9.52 7.68
CA PRO A 103 17.96 9.62 7.62
C PRO A 103 18.43 10.35 8.87
N ASN A 104 19.27 9.72 9.68
CA ASN A 104 20.13 10.47 10.60
C ASN A 104 20.97 11.37 9.69
N MET A 105 20.57 12.63 9.52
CA MET A 105 21.39 13.67 8.92
C MET A 105 22.50 13.96 9.93
N LEU A 106 23.47 13.04 10.04
CA LEU A 106 24.73 13.32 10.69
C LEU A 106 25.39 14.41 9.83
N LYS A 107 25.32 15.65 10.32
CA LYS A 107 26.32 16.67 9.97
C LYS A 107 27.68 16.23 10.50
#